data_AF-A0A9N9F9M7-F1
#
_entry.id   AF-A0A9N9F9M7-F1
#
_cell.length_a   1.000
_cell.length_b   1.000
_cell.length_c   1.000
_cell.angle_alpha   90.00
_cell.angle_beta   90.00
_cell.angle_gamma   90.00
#
_symmetry.space_group_name_H-M   'P 1'
#
loop_
_entity.id
_entity.type
_entity.pdbx_description
1 polymer ?
#
loop_
_entity_poly.entity_id
_entity_poly.type
_entity_poly.pdbx_seq_one_letter_code
_entity_poly.pdbx_strand_id
1 'polypeptide(L)'
;MTQDPYNLDVKLPQHELELVEESYKETIPKLDYGTCMKCEQLRSHYRWCQRCVRTQCYKNFANWTSDNEEIDKFLKFSQLNSISPQTFLEWIPYEKLERIKQVSITSYKATRSTVYSADWMDGPRIVWDQKIEEYKRSKIRVLVKLYDKDQVNEILNELRIYLDCCTQDSSLLIQFYGISKHPENNEYFIVRQYAQCGSLQDYILQNFYRLDWEIKLHLLFYLAEDLKALHNAGYVQWNFHPANILVLDNSLCAMGTFSNCRKASSSPDDVDVVFEWRSYLSPEYIQNKYHTKASNVYTFGMIMYTVGTGQIPFEPFKRFEDNQFLAINICQGVRPNISDDVPRCFGELIKDCWCPNPDSRPDISQVYSSLLQWWSSVYHNKCLTPISLEFLASDNRNYSKSEFQEIIRKPDIIRTKDIVFSVKDQLEPLELINLLVDNYFVKFIKKDELTSMEQLDDGHFGTISKTIWKKTNNVVACKRIKDIKSINNKPIEAFLHELSMHRRLDFCPRIIRILGISFGDLKVDNHPPTNTSDHFE
;
A
#
# COMPACT_ATOMS: atom_id res chain seq x y z
N MET A 1 -28.56 18.19 -14.38
CA MET A 1 -29.02 17.22 -13.34
C MET A 1 -28.47 15.86 -13.74
N THR A 2 -27.32 15.48 -13.17
CA THR A 2 -26.74 14.15 -13.35
C THR A 2 -27.57 13.17 -12.53
N GLN A 3 -28.23 12.21 -13.18
CA GLN A 3 -28.94 11.12 -12.49
C GLN A 3 -27.92 10.33 -11.65
N ASP A 4 -28.31 10.01 -10.42
CA ASP A 4 -27.55 9.12 -9.54
C ASP A 4 -27.55 7.71 -10.18
N PRO A 5 -26.40 7.17 -10.62
CA PRO A 5 -26.35 5.85 -11.27
C PRO A 5 -26.72 4.70 -10.31
N TYR A 6 -26.86 4.98 -9.01
CA TYR A 6 -27.24 4.03 -7.98
C TYR A 6 -28.75 4.02 -7.67
N ASN A 7 -29.55 4.88 -8.31
CA ASN A 7 -31.01 4.91 -8.14
C ASN A 7 -31.70 3.91 -9.10
N LEU A 8 -32.17 2.78 -8.56
CA LEU A 8 -32.78 1.68 -9.31
C LEU A 8 -34.30 1.82 -9.53
N ASP A 9 -34.92 2.96 -9.21
CA ASP A 9 -36.38 3.15 -9.36
C ASP A 9 -36.85 3.33 -10.82
N VAL A 10 -35.97 3.14 -11.81
CA VAL A 10 -36.35 3.10 -13.22
C VAL A 10 -36.34 1.64 -13.69
N LYS A 11 -37.53 1.08 -13.94
CA LYS A 11 -37.69 -0.13 -14.76
C LYS A 11 -37.24 0.20 -16.18
N LEU A 12 -35.94 0.13 -16.46
CA LEU A 12 -35.42 0.30 -17.82
C LEU A 12 -35.55 -1.03 -18.57
N PRO A 13 -36.26 -1.08 -19.70
CA PRO A 13 -36.33 -2.27 -20.54
C PRO A 13 -34.94 -2.70 -21.04
N GLN A 14 -34.78 -4.00 -21.31
CA GLN A 14 -33.51 -4.67 -21.66
C GLN A 14 -32.69 -3.98 -22.77
N HIS A 15 -33.34 -3.22 -23.65
CA HIS A 15 -32.72 -2.50 -24.76
C HIS A 15 -32.01 -1.18 -24.34
N GLU A 16 -32.37 -0.59 -23.19
CA GLU A 16 -31.71 0.64 -22.71
C GLU A 16 -30.46 0.36 -21.87
N LEU A 17 -30.30 -0.87 -21.36
CA LEU A 17 -29.05 -1.34 -20.75
C LEU A 17 -27.88 -1.40 -21.76
N GLU A 18 -28.18 -1.67 -23.03
CA GLU A 18 -27.18 -1.70 -24.11
C GLU A 18 -26.70 -0.29 -24.49
N LEU A 19 -27.52 0.74 -24.28
CA LEU A 19 -27.17 2.15 -24.55
C LEU A 19 -26.32 2.78 -23.43
N VAL A 20 -26.55 2.39 -22.17
CA VAL A 20 -25.65 2.77 -21.05
C VAL A 20 -24.27 2.12 -21.21
N GLU A 21 -24.20 0.93 -21.80
CA GLU A 21 -22.93 0.28 -22.13
C GLU A 21 -22.08 1.08 -23.14
N GLU A 22 -22.64 1.99 -23.95
CA GLU A 22 -21.88 2.77 -24.93
C GLU A 22 -21.21 4.02 -24.34
N SER A 23 -21.79 4.67 -23.31
CA SER A 23 -21.20 5.89 -22.73
C SER A 23 -20.02 5.65 -21.78
N TYR A 24 -19.79 4.39 -21.36
CA TYR A 24 -18.70 3.99 -20.44
C TYR A 24 -17.52 3.31 -21.17
N LYS A 25 -17.52 3.26 -22.51
CA LYS A 25 -16.56 2.47 -23.30
C LYS A 25 -15.24 3.16 -23.63
N GLU A 26 -15.11 4.48 -23.46
CA GLU A 26 -13.94 5.22 -23.94
C GLU A 26 -13.15 5.84 -22.78
N THR A 27 -12.16 5.10 -22.21
CA THR A 27 -10.88 5.74 -21.77
C THR A 27 -9.78 4.79 -21.29
N ILE A 28 -10.00 3.49 -21.06
CA ILE A 28 -8.93 2.60 -20.51
C ILE A 28 -8.52 1.55 -21.56
N PRO A 29 -7.21 1.40 -21.87
CA PRO A 29 -6.75 0.29 -22.69
C PRO A 29 -7.10 -1.02 -21.96
N LYS A 30 -8.08 -1.77 -22.48
CA LYS A 30 -8.43 -3.09 -21.92
C LYS A 30 -7.22 -4.00 -22.05
N LEU A 31 -6.53 -4.27 -20.94
CA LEU A 31 -5.60 -5.38 -20.88
C LEU A 31 -6.37 -6.67 -21.23
N ASP A 32 -5.81 -7.48 -22.12
CA ASP A 32 -6.37 -8.78 -22.46
C ASP A 32 -6.15 -9.76 -21.28
N TYR A 33 -7.22 -10.04 -20.54
CA TYR A 33 -7.22 -11.02 -19.44
C TYR A 33 -7.61 -12.44 -19.89
N GLY A 34 -7.70 -12.64 -21.21
CA GLY A 34 -8.07 -13.87 -21.87
C GLY A 34 -9.56 -14.21 -21.76
N THR A 35 -9.95 -15.29 -22.41
CA THR A 35 -11.33 -15.74 -22.49
C THR A 35 -11.75 -16.55 -21.26
N CYS A 36 -13.00 -16.38 -20.83
CA CYS A 36 -13.62 -17.21 -19.81
C CYS A 36 -13.98 -18.59 -20.39
N MET A 37 -13.47 -19.66 -19.78
CA MET A 37 -13.75 -21.04 -20.21
C MET A 37 -15.22 -21.48 -20.07
N LYS A 38 -16.06 -20.74 -19.32
CA LYS A 38 -17.47 -21.09 -19.08
C LYS A 38 -18.43 -20.48 -20.10
N CYS A 39 -18.25 -19.20 -20.41
CA CYS A 39 -19.16 -18.46 -21.29
C CYS A 39 -18.49 -18.03 -22.60
N GLU A 40 -17.21 -18.37 -22.79
CA GLU A 40 -16.41 -18.05 -23.97
C GLU A 40 -16.30 -16.55 -24.27
N GLN A 41 -16.65 -15.69 -23.31
CA GLN A 41 -16.51 -14.25 -23.40
C GLN A 41 -15.18 -13.77 -22.78
N LEU A 42 -14.71 -12.62 -23.23
CA LEU A 42 -13.53 -11.97 -22.63
C LEU A 42 -13.74 -11.71 -21.14
N ARG A 43 -12.70 -11.98 -20.35
CA ARG A 43 -12.68 -11.64 -18.93
C ARG A 43 -12.50 -10.14 -18.74
N SER A 44 -13.16 -9.58 -17.73
CA SER A 44 -12.99 -8.17 -17.37
C SER A 44 -11.77 -7.93 -16.47
N HIS A 45 -11.25 -8.99 -15.81
CA HIS A 45 -10.04 -8.93 -15.00
C HIS A 45 -9.39 -10.31 -14.87
N TYR A 46 -8.11 -10.35 -14.45
CA TYR A 46 -7.40 -11.61 -14.17
C TYR A 46 -8.23 -12.51 -13.25
N ARG A 47 -8.55 -13.71 -13.77
CA ARG A 47 -9.39 -14.74 -13.10
C ARG A 47 -10.79 -14.26 -12.68
N TRP A 48 -11.33 -13.23 -13.33
CA TRP A 48 -12.66 -12.70 -13.06
C TRP A 48 -13.48 -12.60 -14.35
N CYS A 49 -14.69 -13.18 -14.36
CA CYS A 49 -15.62 -13.09 -15.47
C CYS A 49 -16.92 -12.43 -15.02
N GLN A 50 -17.09 -11.16 -15.34
CA GLN A 50 -18.25 -10.36 -14.95
C GLN A 50 -19.58 -11.03 -15.35
N ARG A 51 -19.68 -11.61 -16.56
CA ARG A 51 -20.92 -12.29 -17.01
C ARG A 51 -21.29 -13.50 -16.16
N CYS A 52 -20.30 -14.35 -15.84
CA CYS A 52 -20.51 -15.52 -14.98
C CYS A 52 -20.87 -15.09 -13.56
N VAL A 53 -20.22 -14.05 -13.03
CA VAL A 53 -20.52 -13.49 -11.71
C VAL A 53 -21.94 -12.94 -11.65
N ARG A 54 -22.36 -12.11 -12.63
CA ARG A 54 -23.74 -11.61 -12.75
C ARG A 54 -24.77 -12.75 -12.71
N THR A 55 -24.51 -13.82 -13.47
CA THR A 55 -25.40 -14.99 -13.50
C THR A 55 -25.51 -15.66 -12.13
N GLN A 56 -24.40 -15.79 -11.40
CA GLN A 56 -24.39 -16.35 -10.04
C GLN A 56 -25.14 -15.43 -9.06
N CYS A 57 -24.94 -14.12 -9.16
CA CYS A 57 -25.62 -13.13 -8.34
C CYS A 57 -27.15 -13.23 -8.49
N TYR A 58 -27.67 -13.26 -9.71
CA TYR A 58 -29.12 -13.41 -9.96
C TYR A 58 -29.72 -14.65 -9.30
N LYS A 59 -28.99 -15.78 -9.31
CA LYS A 59 -29.43 -17.02 -8.65
C LYS A 59 -29.43 -16.91 -7.13
N ASN A 60 -28.60 -16.04 -6.56
CA ASN A 60 -28.39 -15.95 -5.11
C ASN A 60 -29.16 -14.80 -4.45
N PHE A 61 -29.71 -13.84 -5.20
CA PHE A 61 -30.39 -12.67 -4.63
C PHE A 61 -31.64 -12.99 -3.79
N ALA A 62 -32.25 -14.17 -3.99
CA ALA A 62 -33.37 -14.63 -3.18
C ALA A 62 -32.93 -15.22 -1.82
N ASN A 63 -31.63 -15.50 -1.64
CA ASN A 63 -31.12 -16.24 -0.48
C ASN A 63 -30.60 -15.33 0.65
N TRP A 64 -30.62 -14.00 0.47
CA TRP A 64 -30.16 -13.07 1.49
C TRP A 64 -30.87 -11.71 1.36
N THR A 65 -30.97 -11.01 2.48
CA THR A 65 -31.40 -9.60 2.59
C THR A 65 -30.71 -8.99 3.81
N SER A 66 -30.52 -7.68 3.80
CA SER A 66 -30.03 -6.91 4.94
C SER A 66 -31.14 -6.33 5.83
N ASP A 67 -32.41 -6.66 5.56
CA ASP A 67 -33.61 -6.02 6.08
C ASP A 67 -33.68 -4.50 5.83
N ASN A 68 -32.92 -4.00 4.86
CA ASN A 68 -32.93 -2.60 4.43
C ASN A 68 -32.86 -2.55 2.91
N GLU A 69 -33.92 -1.99 2.29
CA GLU A 69 -34.08 -2.00 0.84
C GLU A 69 -32.96 -1.22 0.12
N GLU A 70 -32.47 -0.13 0.71
CA GLU A 70 -31.42 0.70 0.12
C GLU A 70 -30.07 -0.01 0.10
N ILE A 71 -29.71 -0.68 1.20
CA ILE A 71 -28.51 -1.53 1.28
C ILE A 71 -28.60 -2.69 0.30
N ASP A 72 -29.74 -3.38 0.24
CA ASP A 72 -29.96 -4.48 -0.70
C ASP A 72 -29.82 -4.00 -2.16
N LYS A 73 -30.45 -2.88 -2.52
CA LYS A 73 -30.34 -2.26 -3.86
C LYS A 73 -28.88 -1.93 -4.18
N PHE A 74 -28.16 -1.28 -3.27
CA PHE A 74 -26.77 -0.88 -3.47
C PHE A 74 -25.81 -2.08 -3.61
N LEU A 75 -25.90 -3.08 -2.74
CA LEU A 75 -25.05 -4.27 -2.81
C LEU A 75 -25.33 -5.06 -4.10
N LYS A 76 -26.60 -5.23 -4.49
CA LYS A 76 -26.96 -5.88 -5.76
C LYS A 76 -26.38 -5.10 -6.95
N PHE A 77 -26.46 -3.77 -6.95
CA PHE A 77 -25.85 -2.93 -7.97
C PHE A 77 -24.32 -3.14 -8.06
N SER A 78 -23.61 -3.07 -6.93
CA SER A 78 -22.15 -3.30 -6.88
C SER A 78 -21.79 -4.69 -7.42
N GLN A 79 -22.50 -5.73 -6.99
CA GLN A 79 -22.25 -7.11 -7.39
C GLN A 79 -22.46 -7.34 -8.89
N LEU A 80 -23.51 -6.75 -9.47
CA LEU A 80 -23.78 -6.85 -10.90
C LEU A 80 -22.78 -6.05 -11.75
N ASN A 81 -22.33 -4.89 -11.27
CA ASN A 81 -21.44 -4.01 -12.03
C ASN A 81 -19.96 -4.27 -11.79
N SER A 82 -19.61 -5.16 -10.86
CA SER A 82 -18.22 -5.44 -10.51
C SER A 82 -17.39 -6.00 -11.68
N ILE A 83 -16.30 -5.31 -12.00
CA ILE A 83 -15.35 -5.68 -13.07
C ILE A 83 -14.14 -6.46 -12.54
N SER A 84 -13.91 -6.45 -11.22
CA SER A 84 -12.81 -7.15 -10.55
C SER A 84 -13.25 -7.63 -9.14
N PRO A 85 -12.51 -8.54 -8.49
CA PRO A 85 -12.80 -8.90 -7.11
C PRO A 85 -12.87 -7.70 -6.15
N GLN A 86 -12.06 -6.67 -6.41
CA GLN A 86 -11.95 -5.48 -5.57
C GLN A 86 -13.26 -4.67 -5.49
N THR A 87 -14.01 -4.64 -6.59
CA THR A 87 -15.26 -3.87 -6.73
C THR A 87 -16.51 -4.68 -6.35
N PHE A 88 -16.36 -5.92 -5.88
CA PHE A 88 -17.48 -6.80 -5.52
C PHE A 88 -17.76 -6.74 -4.01
N LEU A 89 -18.80 -5.99 -3.61
CA LEU A 89 -19.22 -5.89 -2.21
C LEU A 89 -20.23 -6.97 -1.84
N GLU A 90 -20.00 -7.67 -0.73
CA GLU A 90 -20.82 -8.80 -0.27
C GLU A 90 -21.77 -8.41 0.86
N TRP A 91 -22.92 -9.07 0.91
CA TRP A 91 -23.62 -9.25 2.16
C TRP A 91 -22.92 -10.36 2.94
N ILE A 92 -22.48 -10.07 4.16
CA ILE A 92 -21.73 -10.98 5.01
C ILE A 92 -22.60 -11.33 6.22
N PRO A 93 -23.15 -12.56 6.29
CA PRO A 93 -23.95 -12.98 7.44
C PRO A 93 -23.14 -12.88 8.73
N TYR A 94 -23.73 -12.32 9.78
CA TYR A 94 -23.02 -12.01 11.02
C TYR A 94 -22.46 -13.24 11.72
N GLU A 95 -23.17 -14.37 11.63
CA GLU A 95 -22.74 -15.67 12.14
C GLU A 95 -21.44 -16.19 11.51
N LYS A 96 -20.97 -15.59 10.40
CA LYS A 96 -19.68 -15.89 9.78
C LYS A 96 -18.52 -15.09 10.36
N LEU A 97 -18.79 -14.14 11.26
CA LEU A 97 -17.81 -13.31 11.95
C LEU A 97 -17.61 -13.84 13.38
N GLU A 98 -16.47 -14.48 13.63
CA GLU A 98 -16.13 -15.03 14.94
C GLU A 98 -15.07 -14.18 15.67
N ARG A 99 -14.93 -14.41 16.98
CA ARG A 99 -13.86 -13.81 17.82
C ARG A 99 -13.78 -12.29 17.68
N ILE A 100 -14.95 -11.64 17.65
CA ILE A 100 -15.06 -10.19 17.55
C ILE A 100 -14.43 -9.56 18.80
N LYS A 101 -13.42 -8.73 18.59
CA LYS A 101 -12.69 -8.03 19.65
C LYS A 101 -12.65 -6.56 19.32
N GLN A 102 -13.02 -5.72 20.28
CA GLN A 102 -12.83 -4.29 20.13
C GLN A 102 -11.34 -4.01 19.95
N VAL A 103 -11.01 -3.25 18.92
CA VAL A 103 -9.64 -2.83 18.68
C VAL A 103 -9.35 -1.69 19.65
N SER A 104 -8.87 -2.05 20.84
CA SER A 104 -8.39 -1.11 21.86
C SER A 104 -7.15 -0.42 21.32
N ILE A 105 -7.29 0.79 20.79
CA ILE A 105 -6.12 1.62 20.51
C ILE A 105 -6.40 3.05 20.92
N THR A 106 -5.44 3.62 21.64
CA THR A 106 -5.31 5.05 21.92
C THR A 106 -5.31 5.93 20.66
N SER A 107 -5.15 5.36 19.45
CA SER A 107 -4.97 6.06 18.17
C SER A 107 -6.21 6.17 17.27
N TYR A 108 -7.31 5.47 17.56
CA TYR A 108 -8.60 5.66 16.83
C TYR A 108 -9.60 6.51 17.61
N LYS A 109 -9.19 7.13 18.75
CA LYS A 109 -10.00 8.13 19.47
C LYS A 109 -10.41 9.33 18.61
N ALA A 110 -9.79 9.48 17.44
CA ALA A 110 -10.11 10.48 16.44
C ALA A 110 -11.42 10.23 15.67
N THR A 111 -11.95 9.00 15.69
CA THR A 111 -13.23 8.69 15.04
C THR A 111 -14.27 8.42 16.12
N ARG A 112 -15.41 9.12 16.08
CA ARG A 112 -16.58 8.83 16.93
C ARG A 112 -17.12 7.39 16.77
N SER A 113 -16.61 6.63 15.79
CA SER A 113 -17.05 5.27 15.45
C SER A 113 -16.21 4.20 16.14
N THR A 114 -16.88 3.18 16.70
CA THR A 114 -16.22 2.01 17.31
C THR A 114 -15.74 1.02 16.23
N VAL A 115 -14.49 0.55 16.33
CA VAL A 115 -13.87 -0.41 15.40
C VAL A 115 -13.51 -1.71 16.13
N TYR A 116 -13.77 -2.83 15.48
CA TYR A 116 -13.52 -4.18 15.94
C TYR A 116 -12.67 -4.95 14.94
N SER A 117 -12.02 -6.02 15.40
CA SER A 117 -11.43 -7.05 14.55
C SER A 117 -12.24 -8.33 14.69
N ALA A 118 -12.40 -9.08 13.60
CA ALA A 118 -13.10 -10.36 13.59
C ALA A 118 -12.38 -11.37 12.69
N ASP A 119 -12.58 -12.66 12.95
CA ASP A 119 -12.20 -13.76 12.07
C ASP A 119 -13.39 -14.02 11.12
N TRP A 120 -13.27 -13.68 9.83
CA TRP A 120 -14.29 -14.00 8.83
C TRP A 120 -14.07 -15.43 8.31
N MET A 121 -14.95 -16.34 8.68
CA MET A 121 -14.75 -17.78 8.53
C MET A 121 -14.84 -18.26 7.08
N ASP A 122 -15.76 -17.70 6.29
CA ASP A 122 -15.82 -17.98 4.85
C ASP A 122 -14.69 -17.24 4.12
N GLY A 123 -14.42 -15.99 4.52
CA GLY A 123 -13.44 -15.11 3.88
C GLY A 123 -13.85 -14.61 2.49
N PRO A 124 -13.02 -13.80 1.83
CA PRO A 124 -13.35 -13.21 0.53
C PRO A 124 -13.22 -14.23 -0.60
N ARG A 125 -13.74 -13.86 -1.77
CA ARG A 125 -13.54 -14.58 -3.04
C ARG A 125 -12.10 -14.41 -3.51
N ILE A 126 -11.27 -15.44 -3.37
CA ILE A 126 -9.81 -15.35 -3.68
C ILE A 126 -9.55 -15.73 -5.14
N VAL A 127 -10.02 -16.91 -5.55
CA VAL A 127 -9.76 -17.45 -6.91
C VAL A 127 -10.99 -18.18 -7.40
N TRP A 128 -11.43 -17.90 -8.62
CA TRP A 128 -12.45 -18.70 -9.28
C TRP A 128 -11.88 -20.09 -9.66
N ASP A 129 -12.41 -21.16 -9.07
CA ASP A 129 -12.13 -22.52 -9.50
C ASP A 129 -13.08 -22.90 -10.64
N GLN A 130 -12.49 -23.14 -11.81
CA GLN A 130 -13.24 -23.42 -13.03
C GLN A 130 -13.81 -24.84 -13.07
N LYS A 131 -13.25 -25.79 -12.32
CA LYS A 131 -13.69 -27.19 -12.35
C LYS A 131 -14.97 -27.40 -11.56
N ILE A 132 -15.05 -26.76 -10.40
CA ILE A 132 -16.20 -26.88 -9.49
C ILE A 132 -17.16 -25.68 -9.57
N GLU A 133 -16.85 -24.70 -10.41
CA GLU A 133 -17.66 -23.49 -10.63
C GLU A 133 -17.91 -22.64 -9.38
N GLU A 134 -16.92 -22.58 -8.49
CA GLU A 134 -17.01 -21.85 -7.23
C GLU A 134 -15.76 -21.00 -6.97
N TYR A 135 -15.93 -19.89 -6.27
CA TYR A 135 -14.79 -19.15 -5.74
C TYR A 135 -14.20 -19.93 -4.56
N LYS A 136 -12.90 -20.20 -4.61
CA LYS A 136 -12.14 -20.55 -3.42
C LYS A 136 -12.14 -19.36 -2.48
N ARG A 137 -12.60 -19.63 -1.27
CA ARG A 137 -12.58 -18.68 -0.15
C ARG A 137 -11.67 -19.25 0.93
N SER A 138 -11.08 -18.38 1.73
CA SER A 138 -10.24 -18.80 2.85
C SER A 138 -10.43 -17.84 4.00
N LYS A 139 -10.49 -18.40 5.21
CA LYS A 139 -10.60 -17.64 6.44
C LYS A 139 -9.54 -16.55 6.51
N ILE A 140 -9.97 -15.33 6.81
CA ILE A 140 -9.07 -14.19 7.06
C ILE A 140 -9.50 -13.42 8.31
N ARG A 141 -8.59 -12.61 8.84
CA ARG A 141 -8.96 -11.57 9.81
C ARG A 141 -9.40 -10.31 9.06
N VAL A 142 -10.43 -9.65 9.58
CA VAL A 142 -11.03 -8.42 9.02
C VAL A 142 -11.15 -7.33 10.08
N LEU A 143 -11.18 -6.08 9.63
CA LEU A 143 -11.65 -4.95 10.44
C LEU A 143 -13.15 -4.74 10.19
N VAL A 144 -13.86 -4.44 11.26
CA VAL A 144 -15.30 -4.25 11.28
C VAL A 144 -15.58 -2.90 11.93
N LYS A 145 -16.15 -1.96 11.17
CA LYS A 145 -16.51 -0.64 11.68
C LYS A 145 -18.02 -0.59 11.92
N LEU A 146 -18.41 -0.19 13.14
CA LEU A 146 -19.79 -0.09 13.58
C LEU A 146 -20.45 1.21 13.08
N TYR A 147 -21.70 1.10 12.68
CA TYR A 147 -22.60 2.19 12.33
C TYR A 147 -23.97 1.95 12.98
N ASP A 148 -24.57 3.01 13.50
CA ASP A 148 -25.92 2.97 14.05
C ASP A 148 -26.94 2.74 12.92
N LYS A 149 -28.14 2.25 13.29
CA LYS A 149 -29.20 1.87 12.33
C LYS A 149 -29.68 3.02 11.43
N ASP A 150 -29.53 4.25 11.90
CA ASP A 150 -29.91 5.49 11.23
C ASP A 150 -28.82 6.04 10.31
N GLN A 151 -27.62 5.44 10.34
CA GLN A 151 -26.44 5.88 9.56
C GLN A 151 -26.27 5.15 8.22
N VAL A 152 -27.38 4.64 7.64
CA VAL A 152 -27.34 3.90 6.38
C VAL A 152 -26.78 4.75 5.25
N ASN A 153 -27.13 6.03 5.19
CA ASN A 153 -26.64 6.95 4.16
C ASN A 153 -25.12 7.14 4.22
N GLU A 154 -24.54 7.19 5.41
CA GLU A 154 -23.10 7.31 5.64
C GLU A 154 -22.37 6.06 5.17
N ILE A 155 -22.93 4.86 5.44
CA ILE A 155 -22.41 3.59 4.93
C ILE A 155 -22.39 3.58 3.41
N LEU A 156 -23.53 3.90 2.79
CA LEU A 156 -23.68 3.89 1.33
C LEU A 156 -22.77 4.93 0.67
N ASN A 157 -22.66 6.13 1.25
CA ASN A 157 -21.78 7.17 0.74
C ASN A 157 -20.29 6.76 0.80
N GLU A 158 -19.85 6.17 1.92
CA GLU A 158 -18.48 5.69 2.05
C GLU A 158 -18.14 4.60 1.03
N LEU A 159 -19.03 3.62 0.85
CA LEU A 159 -18.84 2.55 -0.13
C LEU A 159 -18.93 3.04 -1.57
N ARG A 160 -19.78 4.04 -1.86
CA ARG A 160 -19.88 4.67 -3.17
C ARG A 160 -18.56 5.36 -3.54
N ILE A 161 -18.01 6.16 -2.63
CA ILE A 161 -16.73 6.84 -2.84
C ILE A 161 -15.61 5.82 -3.05
N TYR A 162 -15.59 4.74 -2.25
CA TYR A 162 -14.65 3.64 -2.46
C TYR A 162 -14.75 3.06 -3.87
N LEU A 163 -15.96 2.74 -4.34
CA LEU A 163 -16.17 2.18 -5.68
C LEU A 163 -15.76 3.16 -6.78
N ASP A 164 -16.08 4.45 -6.64
CA ASP A 164 -15.65 5.50 -7.58
C ASP A 164 -14.12 5.56 -7.67
N CYS A 165 -13.42 5.50 -6.53
CA CYS A 165 -11.96 5.46 -6.50
C CYS A 165 -11.41 4.19 -7.16
N CYS A 166 -12.05 3.03 -6.99
CA CYS A 166 -11.63 1.79 -7.66
C CYS A 166 -11.75 1.82 -9.18
N THR A 167 -12.50 2.76 -9.76
CA THR A 167 -12.54 2.95 -11.23
C THR A 167 -11.35 3.75 -11.75
N GLN A 168 -10.59 4.39 -10.87
CA GLN A 168 -9.39 5.14 -11.23
C GLN A 168 -8.19 4.18 -11.34
N ASP A 169 -7.25 4.51 -12.23
CA ASP A 169 -6.14 3.62 -12.55
C ASP A 169 -5.27 3.29 -11.31
N SER A 170 -4.95 2.00 -11.18
CA SER A 170 -3.82 1.45 -10.42
C SER A 170 -3.76 1.65 -8.90
N SER A 171 -4.81 2.14 -8.23
CA SER A 171 -4.78 2.32 -6.77
C SER A 171 -4.86 1.01 -5.98
N LEU A 172 -3.92 0.76 -5.06
CA LEU A 172 -3.99 -0.32 -4.07
C LEU A 172 -4.76 0.09 -2.80
N LEU A 173 -5.99 0.59 -2.97
CA LEU A 173 -6.87 0.98 -1.87
C LEU A 173 -7.08 -0.19 -0.91
N ILE A 174 -7.30 0.13 0.37
CA ILE A 174 -7.73 -0.87 1.34
C ILE A 174 -8.99 -1.59 0.84
N GLN A 175 -9.01 -2.92 0.90
CA GLN A 175 -10.15 -3.68 0.39
C GLN A 175 -11.35 -3.56 1.33
N PHE A 176 -12.49 -3.08 0.79
CA PHE A 176 -13.79 -3.20 1.43
C PHE A 176 -14.46 -4.48 0.95
N TYR A 177 -14.85 -5.36 1.87
CA TYR A 177 -15.45 -6.65 1.54
C TYR A 177 -16.97 -6.58 1.44
N GLY A 178 -17.61 -5.71 2.23
CA GLY A 178 -19.07 -5.64 2.23
C GLY A 178 -19.68 -5.14 3.53
N ILE A 179 -20.94 -5.50 3.73
CA ILE A 179 -21.76 -5.08 4.87
C ILE A 179 -22.21 -6.32 5.66
N SER A 180 -22.25 -6.19 6.99
CA SER A 180 -22.88 -7.14 7.90
C SER A 180 -23.87 -6.40 8.81
N LYS A 181 -24.72 -7.12 9.56
CA LYS A 181 -25.68 -6.54 10.50
C LYS A 181 -25.74 -7.37 11.76
N HIS A 182 -25.67 -6.72 12.92
CA HIS A 182 -25.82 -7.41 14.19
C HIS A 182 -27.26 -7.94 14.37
N PRO A 183 -27.45 -9.18 14.82
CA PRO A 183 -28.79 -9.79 14.88
C PRO A 183 -29.71 -9.15 15.93
N GLU A 184 -29.17 -8.58 17.01
CA GLU A 184 -29.98 -8.16 18.16
C GLU A 184 -30.31 -6.65 18.22
N ASN A 185 -29.40 -5.77 17.83
CA ASN A 185 -29.55 -4.31 18.01
C ASN A 185 -29.75 -3.56 16.68
N ASN A 186 -29.83 -4.28 15.55
CA ASN A 186 -29.98 -3.73 14.20
C ASN A 186 -28.87 -2.76 13.77
N GLU A 187 -27.71 -2.82 14.40
CA GLU A 187 -26.54 -2.05 13.97
C GLU A 187 -25.90 -2.69 12.73
N TYR A 188 -25.36 -1.85 11.85
CA TYR A 188 -24.69 -2.28 10.63
C TYR A 188 -23.17 -2.17 10.78
N PHE A 189 -22.49 -3.01 10.02
CA PHE A 189 -21.04 -3.01 9.97
C PHE A 189 -20.52 -2.95 8.56
N ILE A 190 -19.49 -2.14 8.35
CA ILE A 190 -18.63 -2.27 7.17
C ILE A 190 -17.49 -3.23 7.50
N VAL A 191 -17.33 -4.27 6.69
CA VAL A 191 -16.26 -5.27 6.79
C VAL A 191 -15.18 -4.94 5.75
N ARG A 192 -13.93 -4.81 6.19
CA ARG A 192 -12.78 -4.43 5.35
C ARG A 192 -11.49 -5.14 5.77
N GLN A 193 -10.45 -4.99 4.95
CA GLN A 193 -9.14 -5.60 5.16
C GLN A 193 -8.57 -5.28 6.54
N TYR A 194 -7.94 -6.27 7.17
CA TYR A 194 -7.27 -6.08 8.44
C TYR A 194 -5.88 -5.45 8.25
N ALA A 195 -5.61 -4.38 8.99
CA ALA A 195 -4.32 -3.69 9.02
C ALA A 195 -3.44 -4.28 10.12
N GLN A 196 -2.41 -5.03 9.75
CA GLN A 196 -1.59 -5.80 10.69
C GLN A 196 -0.77 -4.89 11.62
N CYS A 197 -0.37 -3.73 11.12
CA CYS A 197 0.51 -2.79 11.81
C CYS A 197 -0.24 -1.60 12.42
N GLY A 198 -1.58 -1.60 12.39
CA GLY A 198 -2.40 -0.54 12.96
C GLY A 198 -2.35 0.77 12.17
N SER A 199 -2.39 1.90 12.88
CA SER A 199 -2.37 3.23 12.25
C SER A 199 -0.95 3.65 11.86
N LEU A 200 -0.80 4.50 10.84
CA LEU A 200 0.50 5.05 10.44
C LEU A 200 1.13 5.83 11.61
N GLN A 201 0.33 6.53 12.42
CA GLN A 201 0.84 7.24 13.58
C GLN A 201 1.53 6.31 14.57
N ASP A 202 0.85 5.26 15.01
CA ASP A 202 1.42 4.29 15.96
C ASP A 202 2.62 3.58 15.35
N TYR A 203 2.49 3.21 14.08
CA TYR A 203 3.54 2.52 13.35
C TYR A 203 4.84 3.31 13.32
N ILE A 204 4.77 4.60 12.98
CA ILE A 204 5.93 5.50 12.99
C ILE A 204 6.45 5.68 14.43
N LEU A 205 5.60 6.01 15.40
CA LEU A 205 6.03 6.24 16.79
C LEU A 205 6.76 5.02 17.40
N GLN A 206 6.33 3.80 17.05
CA GLN A 206 6.90 2.56 17.59
C GLN A 206 8.14 2.09 16.83
N ASN A 207 8.22 2.36 15.52
CA ASN A 207 9.22 1.74 14.64
C ASN A 207 10.19 2.71 13.99
N PHE A 208 10.05 4.04 14.15
CA PHE A 208 10.79 5.06 13.38
C PHE A 208 12.29 4.77 13.22
N TYR A 209 12.99 4.44 14.31
CA TYR A 209 14.44 4.19 14.28
C TYR A 209 14.86 2.90 13.54
N ARG A 210 13.90 2.03 13.21
CA ARG A 210 14.10 0.79 12.45
C ARG A 210 13.72 0.93 10.98
N LEU A 211 13.05 2.01 10.59
CA LEU A 211 12.61 2.25 9.22
C LEU A 211 13.72 2.93 8.42
N ASP A 212 14.14 2.29 7.33
CA ASP A 212 15.02 2.88 6.34
C ASP A 212 14.23 3.75 5.34
N TRP A 213 14.93 4.55 4.54
CA TRP A 213 14.29 5.46 3.59
C TRP A 213 13.55 4.75 2.47
N GLU A 214 13.95 3.51 2.11
CA GLU A 214 13.18 2.70 1.18
C GLU A 214 11.75 2.50 1.70
N ILE A 215 11.60 1.98 2.92
CA ILE A 215 10.27 1.75 3.52
C ILE A 215 9.49 3.06 3.68
N LYS A 216 10.14 4.14 4.15
CA LYS A 216 9.49 5.45 4.32
C LYS A 216 8.93 5.99 3.01
N LEU A 217 9.71 5.93 1.93
CA LEU A 217 9.27 6.33 0.60
C LEU A 217 8.17 5.39 0.08
N HIS A 218 8.26 4.09 0.38
CA HIS A 218 7.28 3.08 -0.01
C HIS A 218 5.89 3.39 0.54
N LEU A 219 5.82 3.65 1.86
CA LEU A 219 4.58 4.04 2.54
C LEU A 219 4.00 5.32 1.92
N LEU A 220 4.82 6.34 1.70
CA LEU A 220 4.36 7.63 1.20
C LEU A 220 3.87 7.56 -0.25
N PHE A 221 4.52 6.80 -1.14
CA PHE A 221 4.06 6.74 -2.52
C PHE A 221 2.71 6.01 -2.66
N TYR A 222 2.45 4.93 -1.89
CA TYR A 222 1.13 4.29 -1.89
C TYR A 222 0.05 5.22 -1.35
N LEU A 223 0.36 5.96 -0.27
CA LEU A 223 -0.57 6.96 0.23
C LEU A 223 -0.86 8.06 -0.79
N ALA A 224 0.15 8.48 -1.56
CA ALA A 224 -0.03 9.45 -2.64
C ALA A 224 -0.88 8.87 -3.78
N GLU A 225 -0.76 7.58 -4.08
CA GLU A 225 -1.58 6.87 -5.05
C GLU A 225 -3.06 6.82 -4.64
N ASP A 226 -3.34 6.47 -3.37
CA ASP A 226 -4.69 6.49 -2.80
C ASP A 226 -5.33 7.88 -2.87
N LEU A 227 -4.56 8.92 -2.49
CA LEU A 227 -5.04 10.30 -2.52
C LEU A 227 -5.25 10.80 -3.95
N LYS A 228 -4.39 10.40 -4.89
CA LYS A 228 -4.53 10.67 -6.31
C LYS A 228 -5.80 10.03 -6.87
N ALA A 229 -6.09 8.77 -6.53
CA ALA A 229 -7.33 8.10 -6.93
C ALA A 229 -8.57 8.84 -6.39
N LEU A 230 -8.53 9.26 -5.12
CA LEU A 230 -9.59 10.04 -4.52
C LEU A 230 -9.82 11.39 -5.24
N HIS A 231 -8.73 12.11 -5.54
CA HIS A 231 -8.79 13.40 -6.23
C HIS A 231 -9.29 13.25 -7.67
N ASN A 232 -8.88 12.20 -8.38
CA ASN A 232 -9.33 11.91 -9.74
C ASN A 232 -10.83 11.56 -9.77
N ALA A 233 -11.32 10.85 -8.76
CA ALA A 233 -12.75 10.61 -8.56
C ALA A 233 -13.55 11.88 -8.15
N GLY A 234 -12.89 13.02 -7.96
CA GLY A 234 -13.52 14.31 -7.66
C GLY A 234 -13.78 14.57 -6.18
N TYR A 235 -13.20 13.75 -5.30
CA TYR A 235 -13.38 13.83 -3.86
C TYR A 235 -12.17 14.42 -3.13
N VAL A 236 -12.40 14.90 -1.91
CA VAL A 236 -11.41 15.46 -1.00
C VAL A 236 -11.66 14.83 0.38
N GLN A 237 -10.59 14.42 1.07
CA GLN A 237 -10.66 13.77 2.39
C GLN A 237 -10.58 14.81 3.51
N TRP A 238 -11.66 15.05 4.24
CA TRP A 238 -11.71 16.09 5.28
C TRP A 238 -11.12 15.66 6.63
N ASN A 239 -10.83 14.37 6.80
CA ASN A 239 -10.20 13.84 8.01
C ASN A 239 -8.89 13.11 7.70
N PHE A 240 -8.05 13.73 6.86
CA PHE A 240 -6.79 13.14 6.41
C PHE A 240 -5.69 13.36 7.46
N HIS A 241 -5.30 12.31 8.19
CA HIS A 241 -4.22 12.39 9.19
C HIS A 241 -3.62 10.99 9.46
N PRO A 242 -2.42 10.89 10.07
CA PRO A 242 -1.73 9.61 10.29
C PRO A 242 -2.55 8.54 11.04
N ALA A 243 -3.40 8.92 11.99
CA ALA A 243 -4.26 7.96 12.68
C ALA A 243 -5.37 7.32 11.81
N ASN A 244 -5.78 7.95 10.70
CA ASN A 244 -6.76 7.39 9.74
C ASN A 244 -6.09 6.67 8.57
N ILE A 245 -4.77 6.55 8.56
CA ILE A 245 -4.01 5.81 7.56
C ILE A 245 -3.65 4.47 8.18
N LEU A 246 -3.93 3.39 7.47
CA LEU A 246 -3.73 2.02 7.95
C LEU A 246 -2.49 1.42 7.32
N VAL A 247 -1.63 0.83 8.14
CA VAL A 247 -0.44 0.10 7.68
C VAL A 247 -0.80 -1.38 7.58
N LEU A 248 -0.89 -1.87 6.35
CA LEU A 248 -1.34 -3.22 6.01
C LEU A 248 -0.23 -4.23 6.26
N ASP A 249 0.98 -3.90 5.81
CA ASP A 249 2.24 -4.57 6.09
C ASP A 249 3.36 -3.53 6.24
N ASN A 250 4.56 -3.95 6.64
CA ASN A 250 5.71 -3.08 6.93
C ASN A 250 6.17 -2.15 5.77
N SER A 251 5.56 -2.24 4.58
CA SER A 251 5.89 -1.39 3.42
C SER A 251 4.65 -0.82 2.70
N LEU A 252 3.45 -1.21 3.12
CA LEU A 252 2.20 -0.88 2.45
C LEU A 252 1.25 -0.19 3.44
N CYS A 253 0.83 1.02 3.09
CA CYS A 253 -0.25 1.69 3.79
C CYS A 253 -1.35 2.11 2.82
N ALA A 254 -2.54 2.34 3.39
CA ALA A 254 -3.70 2.74 2.64
C ALA A 254 -4.59 3.67 3.47
N MET A 255 -5.41 4.47 2.80
CA MET A 255 -6.43 5.28 3.44
C MET A 255 -7.43 4.37 4.17
N GLY A 256 -7.62 4.58 5.47
CA GLY A 256 -8.39 3.67 6.31
C GLY A 256 -9.91 3.84 6.26
N THR A 257 -10.41 4.94 5.71
CA THR A 257 -11.85 5.26 5.70
C THR A 257 -12.18 6.34 4.69
N PHE A 258 -13.41 6.32 4.15
CA PHE A 258 -13.93 7.37 3.26
C PHE A 258 -15.14 8.12 3.86
N SER A 259 -15.48 7.95 5.14
CA SER A 259 -16.69 8.57 5.73
C SER A 259 -16.70 10.10 5.69
N ASN A 260 -15.53 10.74 5.67
CA ASN A 260 -15.38 12.20 5.62
C ASN A 260 -14.90 12.69 4.25
N CYS A 261 -15.03 11.85 3.22
CA CYS A 261 -14.78 12.26 1.85
C CYS A 261 -15.99 13.00 1.28
N ARG A 262 -15.73 14.13 0.62
CA ARG A 262 -16.77 14.98 0.01
C ARG A 262 -16.34 15.43 -1.37
N LYS A 263 -17.31 15.76 -2.23
CA LYS A 263 -17.01 16.36 -3.53
C LYS A 263 -16.29 17.69 -3.32
N ALA A 264 -15.31 17.99 -4.17
CA ALA A 264 -14.50 19.21 -4.03
C ALA A 264 -15.30 20.54 -4.04
N SER A 265 -16.56 20.52 -4.50
CA SER A 265 -17.46 21.67 -4.58
C SER A 265 -18.51 21.77 -3.47
N SER A 266 -18.47 20.89 -2.46
CA SER A 266 -19.45 20.93 -1.35
C SER A 266 -19.24 22.15 -0.45
N SER A 267 -20.32 22.74 0.08
CA SER A 267 -20.25 23.83 1.05
C SER A 267 -19.49 23.42 2.32
N PRO A 268 -18.85 24.39 3.02
CA PRO A 268 -18.28 24.15 4.35
C PRO A 268 -19.40 23.71 5.31
N ASP A 269 -19.34 22.48 5.80
CA ASP A 269 -20.15 22.03 6.94
C ASP A 269 -19.31 22.14 8.24
N ASP A 270 -19.97 22.22 9.39
CA ASP A 270 -19.36 22.14 10.72
C ASP A 270 -18.84 20.72 11.01
N VAL A 271 -17.77 20.31 10.33
CA VAL A 271 -17.03 19.11 10.72
C VAL A 271 -16.09 19.49 11.86
N ASP A 272 -16.45 19.03 13.06
CA ASP A 272 -15.58 19.08 14.24
C ASP A 272 -14.31 18.24 14.00
N VAL A 273 -13.24 18.87 13.49
CA VAL A 273 -11.92 18.25 13.46
C VAL A 273 -11.46 18.05 14.89
N VAL A 274 -11.12 16.80 15.23
CA VAL A 274 -10.62 16.45 16.56
C VAL A 274 -9.39 17.28 16.89
N PHE A 275 -9.36 17.80 18.12
CA PHE A 275 -8.40 18.79 18.61
C PHE A 275 -6.93 18.41 18.34
N GLU A 276 -6.63 17.11 18.36
CA GLU A 276 -5.30 16.52 18.22
C GLU A 276 -4.73 16.63 16.79
N TRP A 277 -5.54 16.87 15.76
CA TRP A 277 -5.09 16.91 14.36
C TRP A 277 -4.91 18.31 13.78
N ARG A 278 -5.07 19.35 14.59
CA ARG A 278 -4.92 20.74 14.13
C ARG A 278 -3.54 21.04 13.54
N SER A 279 -2.51 20.34 13.99
CA SER A 279 -1.14 20.41 13.46
C SER A 279 -1.02 20.03 11.98
N TYR A 280 -2.00 19.32 11.43
CA TYR A 280 -1.99 18.83 10.05
C TYR A 280 -2.87 19.68 9.11
N LEU A 281 -3.61 20.65 9.65
CA LEU A 281 -4.56 21.46 8.90
C LEU A 281 -3.87 22.58 8.12
N SER A 282 -4.36 22.83 6.91
CA SER A 282 -3.88 23.91 6.07
C SER A 282 -4.36 25.30 6.54
N PRO A 283 -3.62 26.38 6.25
CA PRO A 283 -4.00 27.74 6.65
C PRO A 283 -5.39 28.15 6.17
N GLU A 284 -5.72 27.86 4.91
CA GLU A 284 -7.01 28.21 4.32
C GLU A 284 -8.18 27.43 4.93
N TYR A 285 -7.94 26.20 5.38
CA TYR A 285 -8.93 25.45 6.15
C TYR A 285 -9.14 26.04 7.55
N ILE A 286 -8.05 26.42 8.22
CA ILE A 286 -8.11 27.04 9.55
C ILE A 286 -8.90 28.36 9.49
N GLN A 287 -8.65 29.18 8.47
CA GLN A 287 -9.26 30.49 8.30
C GLN A 287 -10.72 30.43 7.86
N ASN A 288 -11.00 29.65 6.81
CA ASN A 288 -12.27 29.75 6.08
C ASN A 288 -13.01 28.41 5.95
N LYS A 289 -12.51 27.35 6.60
CA LYS A 289 -13.04 25.98 6.47
C LYS A 289 -13.09 25.47 5.03
N TYR A 290 -12.27 26.04 4.14
CA TYR A 290 -12.16 25.58 2.77
C TYR A 290 -11.27 24.35 2.70
N HIS A 291 -11.87 23.23 2.30
CA HIS A 291 -11.19 21.96 2.16
C HIS A 291 -11.15 21.57 0.68
N THR A 292 -9.95 21.56 0.10
CA THR A 292 -9.71 21.40 -1.34
C THR A 292 -8.68 20.30 -1.59
N LYS A 293 -8.45 19.97 -2.87
CA LYS A 293 -7.34 19.07 -3.25
C LYS A 293 -5.99 19.63 -2.75
N ALA A 294 -5.78 20.93 -2.87
CA ALA A 294 -4.57 21.60 -2.39
C ALA A 294 -4.45 21.58 -0.86
N SER A 295 -5.55 21.63 -0.10
CA SER A 295 -5.51 21.45 1.36
C SER A 295 -5.10 20.02 1.74
N ASN A 296 -5.58 19.00 1.00
CA ASN A 296 -5.09 17.63 1.16
C ASN A 296 -3.59 17.49 0.89
N VAL A 297 -3.04 18.19 -0.12
CA VAL A 297 -1.59 18.18 -0.40
C VAL A 297 -0.80 18.83 0.75
N TYR A 298 -1.30 19.92 1.34
CA TYR A 298 -0.69 20.50 2.54
C TYR A 298 -0.62 19.47 3.67
N THR A 299 -1.74 18.80 3.95
CA THR A 299 -1.79 17.77 4.98
C THR A 299 -0.88 16.59 4.65
N PHE A 300 -0.77 16.22 3.37
CA PHE A 300 0.20 15.23 2.91
C PHE A 300 1.64 15.65 3.23
N GLY A 301 2.00 16.92 3.03
CA GLY A 301 3.31 17.47 3.44
C GLY A 301 3.58 17.35 4.94
N MET A 302 2.56 17.56 5.77
CA MET A 302 2.67 17.34 7.23
C MET A 302 2.82 15.85 7.58
N ILE A 303 2.18 14.95 6.84
CA ILE A 303 2.38 13.50 7.00
C ILE A 303 3.79 13.09 6.58
N MET A 304 4.30 13.64 5.47
CA MET A 304 5.70 13.45 5.05
C MET A 304 6.67 13.90 6.13
N TYR A 305 6.42 15.04 6.78
CA TYR A 305 7.21 15.50 7.93
C TYR A 305 7.21 14.45 9.05
N THR A 306 6.03 13.94 9.44
CA THR A 306 5.91 12.90 10.47
C THR A 306 6.69 11.63 10.11
N VAL A 307 6.57 11.14 8.87
CA VAL A 307 7.28 9.94 8.41
C VAL A 307 8.79 10.15 8.31
N GLY A 308 9.22 11.35 7.89
CA GLY A 308 10.64 11.69 7.73
C GLY A 308 11.37 11.89 9.06
N THR A 309 10.69 12.49 10.04
CA THR A 309 11.30 12.92 11.32
C THR A 309 10.90 12.06 12.52
N GLY A 310 9.82 11.29 12.41
CA GLY A 310 9.25 10.54 13.53
C GLY A 310 8.52 11.39 14.56
N GLN A 311 8.32 12.69 14.29
CA GLN A 311 7.75 13.67 15.22
C GLN A 311 6.36 14.11 14.80
N ILE A 312 5.53 14.51 15.76
CA ILE A 312 4.26 15.17 15.46
C ILE A 312 4.56 16.63 15.04
N PRO A 313 3.96 17.17 13.96
CA PRO A 313 4.17 18.56 13.58
C PRO A 313 3.76 19.47 14.75
N PHE A 314 4.61 20.45 15.07
CA PHE A 314 4.35 21.43 16.13
C PHE A 314 4.18 20.81 17.54
N GLU A 315 4.77 19.63 17.81
CA GLU A 315 4.68 18.94 19.11
C GLU A 315 5.01 19.78 20.37
N PRO A 316 5.86 20.84 20.35
CA PRO A 316 6.07 21.69 21.52
C PRO A 316 4.82 22.39 22.08
N PHE A 317 3.72 22.49 21.32
CA PHE A 317 2.52 23.28 21.66
C PHE A 317 1.36 22.45 22.25
N LYS A 318 1.65 21.36 22.98
CA LYS A 318 0.64 20.40 23.49
C LYS A 318 -0.37 20.93 24.53
N ARG A 319 -0.25 22.17 25.05
CA ARG A 319 -1.17 22.69 26.08
C ARG A 319 -2.37 23.43 25.45
N PHE A 320 -3.52 23.39 26.12
CA PHE A 320 -4.79 23.91 25.63
C PHE A 320 -4.75 25.40 25.26
N GLU A 321 -3.97 26.19 25.99
CA GLU A 321 -3.77 27.63 25.76
C GLU A 321 -2.89 27.93 24.53
N ASP A 322 -1.94 27.05 24.19
CA ASP A 322 -1.01 27.21 23.08
C ASP A 322 -1.65 26.95 21.69
N ASN A 323 -2.85 26.37 21.67
CA ASN A 323 -3.44 25.85 20.42
C ASN A 323 -4.21 26.90 19.60
N GLN A 324 -4.76 27.94 20.24
CA GLN A 324 -5.23 29.13 19.49
C GLN A 324 -4.04 29.86 18.85
N PHE A 325 -2.93 29.95 19.58
CA PHE A 325 -1.68 30.47 19.04
C PHE A 325 -1.14 29.60 17.92
N LEU A 326 -1.28 28.26 17.98
CA LEU A 326 -0.84 27.38 16.88
C LEU A 326 -1.60 27.67 15.57
N ALA A 327 -2.93 27.79 15.62
CA ALA A 327 -3.73 28.13 14.45
C ALA A 327 -3.30 29.48 13.84
N ILE A 328 -3.08 30.49 14.69
CA ILE A 328 -2.59 31.82 14.28
C ILE A 328 -1.18 31.71 13.68
N ASN A 329 -0.26 30.99 14.33
CA ASN A 329 1.12 30.80 13.90
C ASN A 329 1.18 30.12 12.52
N ILE A 330 0.39 29.06 12.30
CA ILE A 330 0.27 28.39 11.00
C ILE A 330 -0.17 29.38 9.92
N CYS A 331 -1.19 30.19 10.23
CA CYS A 331 -1.71 31.24 9.33
C CYS A 331 -0.70 32.36 9.07
N GLN A 332 0.19 32.64 10.03
CA GLN A 332 1.30 33.60 9.90
C GLN A 332 2.52 33.01 9.20
N GLY A 333 2.47 31.75 8.77
CA GLY A 333 3.54 31.11 8.00
C GLY A 333 4.56 30.35 8.85
N VAL A 334 4.34 30.17 10.16
CA VAL A 334 5.19 29.31 10.99
C VAL A 334 5.09 27.87 10.50
N ARG A 335 6.23 27.18 10.41
CA ARG A 335 6.35 25.79 9.97
C ARG A 335 7.25 24.99 10.92
N PRO A 336 7.09 23.66 11.02
CA PRO A 336 7.99 22.79 11.77
C PRO A 336 9.41 22.85 11.22
N ASN A 337 10.40 22.70 12.10
CA ASN A 337 11.80 22.65 11.70
C ASN A 337 12.14 21.28 11.11
N ILE A 338 12.68 21.24 9.89
CA ILE A 338 13.17 20.01 9.26
C ILE A 338 14.64 19.84 9.64
N SER A 339 14.96 18.73 10.29
CA SER A 339 16.33 18.43 10.74
C SER A 339 17.25 18.05 9.57
N ASP A 340 18.55 18.29 9.73
CA ASP A 340 19.59 18.11 8.71
C ASP A 340 19.89 16.63 8.35
N ASP A 341 19.29 15.69 9.08
CA ASP A 341 19.32 14.25 8.85
C ASP A 341 18.26 13.80 7.81
N VAL A 342 17.27 14.64 7.53
CA VAL A 342 16.31 14.42 6.46
C VAL A 342 16.95 14.74 5.10
N PRO A 343 16.85 13.86 4.08
CA PRO A 343 17.30 14.11 2.72
C PRO A 343 16.79 15.44 2.20
N ARG A 344 17.66 16.20 1.55
CA ARG A 344 17.38 17.58 1.16
C ARG A 344 16.22 17.65 0.17
N CYS A 345 16.24 16.81 -0.86
CA CYS A 345 15.16 16.72 -1.83
C CYS A 345 13.80 16.41 -1.20
N PHE A 346 13.77 15.55 -0.17
CA PHE A 346 12.56 15.22 0.58
C PHE A 346 12.07 16.43 1.40
N GLY A 347 12.99 17.14 2.07
CA GLY A 347 12.68 18.35 2.82
C GLY A 347 12.19 19.51 1.93
N GLU A 348 12.70 19.62 0.70
CA GLU A 348 12.22 20.58 -0.31
C GLU A 348 10.79 20.24 -0.76
N LEU A 349 10.48 18.97 -1.04
CA LEU A 349 9.12 18.57 -1.41
C LEU A 349 8.10 18.77 -0.27
N ILE A 350 8.49 18.54 0.99
CA ILE A 350 7.65 18.92 2.14
C ILE A 350 7.32 20.42 2.07
N LYS A 351 8.33 21.26 1.74
CA LYS A 351 8.17 22.71 1.67
C LYS A 351 7.24 23.15 0.56
N ASP A 352 7.31 22.50 -0.59
CA ASP A 352 6.41 22.74 -1.71
C ASP A 352 4.96 22.36 -1.34
N CYS A 353 4.77 21.20 -0.70
CA CYS A 353 3.45 20.72 -0.26
C CYS A 353 2.78 21.65 0.77
N TRP A 354 3.52 22.18 1.75
CA TRP A 354 2.94 23.02 2.81
C TRP A 354 3.02 24.54 2.53
N CYS A 355 3.20 24.92 1.26
CA CYS A 355 3.26 26.32 0.83
C CYS A 355 2.00 27.09 1.31
N PRO A 356 2.14 28.32 1.85
CA PRO A 356 0.99 29.09 2.32
C PRO A 356 -0.06 29.31 1.24
N ASN A 357 0.36 29.59 0.00
CA ASN A 357 -0.54 29.72 -1.14
C ASN A 357 -0.96 28.34 -1.67
N PRO A 358 -2.25 27.97 -1.64
CA PRO A 358 -2.73 26.67 -2.15
C PRO A 358 -2.40 26.44 -3.62
N ASP A 359 -2.45 27.50 -4.44
CA ASP A 359 -2.22 27.39 -5.89
C ASP A 359 -0.74 27.19 -6.26
N SER A 360 0.16 27.44 -5.31
CA SER A 360 1.60 27.22 -5.48
C SER A 360 2.04 25.81 -5.05
N ARG A 361 1.13 25.00 -4.49
CA ARG A 361 1.43 23.63 -4.08
C ARG A 361 1.43 22.72 -5.31
N PRO A 362 2.25 21.64 -5.32
CA PRO A 362 2.18 20.64 -6.38
C PRO A 362 0.82 19.92 -6.36
N ASP A 363 0.39 19.41 -7.51
CA ASP A 363 -0.69 18.43 -7.55
C ASP A 363 -0.22 17.11 -6.94
N ILE A 364 -1.14 16.33 -6.36
CA ILE A 364 -0.81 15.04 -5.77
C ILE A 364 -0.15 14.08 -6.78
N SER A 365 -0.48 14.21 -8.07
CA SER A 365 0.18 13.43 -9.13
C SER A 365 1.67 13.74 -9.25
N GLN A 366 2.07 15.01 -9.06
CA GLN A 366 3.48 15.42 -9.08
C GLN A 366 4.22 14.88 -7.85
N VAL A 367 3.58 14.94 -6.68
CA VAL A 367 4.12 14.37 -5.42
C VAL A 367 4.31 12.86 -5.56
N TYR A 368 3.30 12.15 -6.09
CA TYR A 368 3.38 10.71 -6.39
C TYR A 368 4.55 10.39 -7.33
N SER A 369 4.70 11.14 -8.43
CA SER A 369 5.79 10.91 -9.38
C SER A 369 7.18 11.08 -8.75
N SER A 370 7.38 12.11 -7.93
CA SER A 370 8.64 12.32 -7.20
C SER A 370 8.93 11.16 -6.25
N LEU A 371 7.95 10.77 -5.42
CA LEU A 371 8.10 9.68 -4.45
C LEU A 371 8.37 8.33 -5.13
N LEU A 372 7.63 8.01 -6.21
CA LEU A 372 7.83 6.80 -6.99
C LEU A 372 9.22 6.77 -7.63
N GLN A 373 9.68 7.89 -8.18
CA GLN A 373 11.01 8.01 -8.77
C GLN A 373 12.11 7.78 -7.72
N TRP A 374 11.99 8.40 -6.55
CA TRP A 374 12.96 8.26 -5.47
C TRP A 374 12.98 6.84 -4.92
N TRP A 375 11.81 6.28 -4.62
CA TRP A 375 11.68 4.90 -4.18
C TRP A 375 12.30 3.93 -5.20
N SER A 376 11.96 4.07 -6.48
CA SER A 376 12.53 3.23 -7.55
C SER A 376 14.05 3.35 -7.63
N SER A 377 14.59 4.54 -7.39
CA SER A 377 16.04 4.80 -7.43
C SER A 377 16.77 4.15 -6.25
N VAL A 378 16.21 4.26 -5.04
CA VAL A 378 16.74 3.62 -3.82
C VAL A 378 16.58 2.10 -3.87
N TYR A 379 15.44 1.61 -4.33
CA TYR A 379 15.11 0.20 -4.36
C TYR A 379 15.95 -0.58 -5.38
N HIS A 380 16.10 -0.07 -6.60
CA HIS A 380 16.71 -0.85 -7.67
C HIS A 380 18.24 -0.88 -7.64
N ASN A 381 18.91 0.07 -6.95
CA ASN A 381 20.38 0.27 -6.95
C ASN A 381 21.01 0.15 -8.35
N LYS A 382 20.25 0.40 -9.42
CA LYS A 382 20.65 0.18 -10.82
C LYS A 382 21.45 1.36 -11.37
N CYS A 383 21.22 2.56 -10.83
CA CYS A 383 21.95 3.79 -11.10
C CYS A 383 21.94 4.61 -9.79
N LEU A 384 23.07 4.65 -9.07
CA LEU A 384 23.23 5.56 -7.94
C LEU A 384 23.20 6.99 -8.49
N THR A 385 22.06 7.64 -8.33
CA THR A 385 21.88 9.07 -8.61
C THR A 385 22.25 9.89 -7.37
N PRO A 386 22.61 11.17 -7.51
CA PRO A 386 22.81 12.07 -6.36
C PRO A 386 21.64 12.03 -5.38
N ILE A 387 20.40 11.95 -5.90
CA ILE A 387 19.18 11.87 -5.10
C ILE A 387 19.12 10.56 -4.29
N SER A 388 19.31 9.39 -4.92
CA SER A 388 19.32 8.12 -4.18
C SER A 388 20.43 8.05 -3.13
N LEU A 389 21.56 8.73 -3.38
CA LEU A 389 22.66 8.82 -2.42
C LEU A 389 22.28 9.64 -1.18
N GLU A 390 21.47 10.69 -1.31
CA GLU A 390 20.98 11.45 -0.14
C GLU A 390 20.20 10.54 0.81
N PHE A 391 19.29 9.71 0.29
CA PHE A 391 18.49 8.76 1.08
C PHE A 391 19.37 7.69 1.75
N LEU A 392 20.26 7.06 0.98
CA LEU A 392 21.16 6.02 1.51
C LEU A 392 22.16 6.56 2.55
N ALA A 393 22.60 7.81 2.40
CA ALA A 393 23.46 8.47 3.38
C ALA A 393 22.70 8.74 4.68
N SER A 394 21.44 9.19 4.60
CA SER A 394 20.60 9.40 5.79
C SER A 394 20.27 8.10 6.54
N ASP A 395 20.28 6.94 5.89
CA ASP A 395 20.12 5.63 6.55
C ASP A 395 21.38 5.18 7.31
N ASN A 396 22.57 5.54 6.81
CA ASN A 396 23.85 5.10 7.34
C ASN A 396 24.45 6.15 8.30
N ARG A 397 24.12 6.06 9.60
CA ARG A 397 24.67 6.94 10.66
C ARG A 397 26.20 6.85 10.88
N ASN A 398 26.90 5.98 10.15
CA ASN A 398 28.34 5.73 10.31
C ASN A 398 29.23 6.46 9.30
N TYR A 399 28.68 7.08 8.26
CA TYR A 399 29.47 7.81 7.25
C TYR A 399 29.29 9.31 7.41
N SER A 400 30.39 10.05 7.36
CA SER A 400 30.34 11.50 7.47
C SER A 400 29.75 12.12 6.19
N LYS A 401 28.98 13.21 6.35
CA LYS A 401 28.43 14.01 5.23
C LYS A 401 29.54 14.46 4.25
N SER A 402 30.78 14.58 4.73
CA SER A 402 32.00 14.89 3.95
C SER A 402 32.46 13.76 3.01
N GLU A 403 32.41 12.49 3.43
CA GLU A 403 32.82 11.35 2.60
C GLU A 403 31.86 11.17 1.41
N PHE A 404 30.56 11.41 1.61
CA PHE A 404 29.57 11.36 0.52
C PHE A 404 29.68 12.54 -0.46
N GLN A 405 30.08 13.72 0.01
CA GLN A 405 30.32 14.88 -0.88
C GLN A 405 31.51 14.66 -1.83
N GLU A 406 32.51 13.87 -1.45
CA GLU A 406 33.58 13.46 -2.38
C GLU A 406 33.08 12.48 -3.45
N ILE A 407 32.18 11.56 -3.09
CA ILE A 407 31.60 10.58 -4.03
C ILE A 407 30.74 11.28 -5.10
N ILE A 408 29.93 12.28 -4.71
CA ILE A 408 29.09 13.06 -5.63
C ILE A 408 29.93 13.87 -6.64
N ARG A 409 31.18 14.22 -6.29
CA ARG A 409 32.06 15.05 -7.14
C ARG A 409 32.82 14.29 -8.22
N LYS A 410 32.73 12.95 -8.27
CA LYS A 410 33.36 12.13 -9.32
C LYS A 410 32.30 11.64 -10.31
N PRO A 411 32.13 12.29 -11.47
CA PRO A 411 31.07 11.93 -12.42
C PRO A 411 31.35 10.66 -13.22
N ASP A 412 32.56 10.09 -13.13
CA ASP A 412 32.96 8.87 -13.84
C ASP A 412 32.47 7.57 -13.17
N ILE A 413 31.22 7.57 -12.69
CA ILE A 413 30.53 6.32 -12.38
C ILE A 413 30.05 5.77 -13.73
N ILE A 414 30.92 4.97 -14.35
CA ILE A 414 30.58 4.05 -15.44
C ILE A 414 29.19 3.49 -15.15
N ARG A 415 28.29 3.50 -16.14
CA ARG A 415 26.99 2.81 -16.07
C ARG A 415 27.23 1.40 -15.56
N THR A 416 26.95 1.18 -14.28
CA THR A 416 27.37 -0.02 -13.55
C THR A 416 26.65 -1.27 -14.06
N LYS A 417 25.54 -1.06 -14.78
CA LYS A 417 24.83 -2.05 -15.60
C LYS A 417 25.69 -2.64 -16.73
N ASP A 418 26.56 -1.85 -17.35
CA ASP A 418 27.35 -2.30 -18.50
C ASP A 418 28.54 -3.14 -18.02
N ILE A 419 29.09 -2.88 -16.83
CA ILE A 419 30.20 -3.66 -16.23
C ILE A 419 29.73 -5.07 -15.82
N VAL A 420 28.67 -5.20 -15.03
CA VAL A 420 28.24 -6.52 -14.52
C VAL A 420 27.79 -7.46 -15.64
N PHE A 421 27.21 -6.92 -16.72
CA PHE A 421 26.83 -7.70 -17.89
C PHE A 421 27.98 -7.93 -18.88
N SER A 422 29.01 -7.06 -18.95
CA SER A 422 30.19 -7.30 -19.80
C SER A 422 31.20 -8.25 -19.18
N VAL A 423 31.22 -8.38 -17.85
CA VAL A 423 32.21 -9.19 -17.10
C VAL A 423 31.63 -10.56 -16.66
N LYS A 424 30.35 -10.84 -16.95
CA LYS A 424 29.69 -12.12 -16.61
C LYS A 424 30.46 -13.36 -17.12
N ASP A 425 31.09 -13.25 -18.28
CA ASP A 425 31.83 -14.35 -18.90
C ASP A 425 33.29 -14.47 -18.43
N GLN A 426 33.72 -13.65 -17.45
CA GLN A 426 35.12 -13.55 -17.00
C GLN A 426 35.34 -13.78 -15.49
N LEU A 427 34.28 -13.90 -14.69
CA LEU A 427 34.38 -14.01 -13.23
C LEU A 427 33.74 -15.29 -12.73
N GLU A 428 34.32 -15.86 -11.67
CA GLU A 428 33.71 -16.99 -11.00
C GLU A 428 32.39 -16.56 -10.31
N PRO A 429 31.37 -17.43 -10.22
CA PRO A 429 30.05 -17.05 -9.74
C PRO A 429 30.02 -16.44 -8.33
N LEU A 430 30.92 -16.86 -7.44
CA LEU A 430 31.04 -16.30 -6.09
C LEU A 430 31.60 -14.87 -6.11
N GLU A 431 32.55 -14.58 -6.99
CA GLU A 431 33.09 -13.22 -7.19
C GLU A 431 32.01 -12.30 -7.75
N LEU A 432 31.16 -12.81 -8.64
CA LEU A 432 30.01 -12.08 -9.15
C LEU A 432 28.98 -11.79 -8.05
N ILE A 433 28.70 -12.74 -7.15
CA ILE A 433 27.82 -12.51 -5.99
C ILE A 433 28.43 -11.46 -5.06
N ASN A 434 29.72 -11.55 -4.75
CA ASN A 434 30.41 -10.55 -3.93
C ASN A 434 30.36 -9.17 -4.59
N LEU A 435 30.61 -9.06 -5.89
CA LEU A 435 30.44 -7.81 -6.64
C LEU A 435 29.00 -7.29 -6.58
N LEU A 436 28.00 -8.16 -6.67
CA LEU A 436 26.60 -7.76 -6.54
C LEU A 436 26.28 -7.22 -5.14
N VAL A 437 26.88 -7.79 -4.09
CA VAL A 437 26.74 -7.34 -2.70
C VAL A 437 27.50 -6.03 -2.45
N ASP A 438 28.77 -5.99 -2.85
CA ASP A 438 29.70 -4.88 -2.63
C ASP A 438 29.28 -3.61 -3.38
N ASN A 439 28.62 -3.78 -4.53
CA ASN A 439 28.01 -2.68 -5.29
C ASN A 439 26.53 -2.46 -4.94
N TYR A 440 26.05 -3.06 -3.83
CA TYR A 440 24.70 -2.89 -3.28
C TYR A 440 23.56 -3.29 -4.24
N PHE A 441 23.80 -4.04 -5.31
CA PHE A 441 22.76 -4.43 -6.26
C PHE A 441 21.71 -5.38 -5.68
N VAL A 442 22.05 -6.06 -4.59
CA VAL A 442 21.17 -6.95 -3.82
C VAL A 442 21.52 -6.79 -2.35
N LYS A 443 20.50 -6.66 -1.49
CA LYS A 443 20.70 -6.55 -0.05
C LYS A 443 21.30 -7.85 0.50
N PHE A 444 22.43 -7.76 1.19
CA PHE A 444 22.96 -8.89 1.95
C PHE A 444 22.25 -8.96 3.30
N ILE A 445 21.62 -10.10 3.58
CA ILE A 445 20.94 -10.39 4.85
C ILE A 445 21.80 -11.39 5.59
N LYS A 446 22.33 -10.99 6.75
CA LYS A 446 23.13 -11.91 7.55
C LYS A 446 22.25 -13.03 8.10
N LYS A 447 22.79 -14.25 8.13
CA LYS A 447 22.02 -15.43 8.54
C LYS A 447 21.49 -15.33 9.97
N ASP A 448 22.22 -14.68 10.87
CA ASP A 448 21.81 -14.41 12.25
C ASP A 448 20.63 -13.43 12.36
N GLU A 449 20.34 -12.65 11.31
CA GLU A 449 19.10 -11.87 11.20
C GLU A 449 17.87 -12.74 10.90
N LEU A 450 18.03 -14.02 10.54
CA LEU A 450 16.94 -14.95 10.28
C LEU A 450 16.73 -15.85 11.52
N THR A 451 15.48 -16.12 11.87
CA THR A 451 15.15 -17.11 12.92
C THR A 451 15.32 -18.54 12.40
N SER A 452 15.01 -19.53 13.25
CA SER A 452 14.91 -20.92 12.82
C SER A 452 14.02 -21.07 11.59
N MET A 453 14.52 -21.79 10.59
CA MET A 453 13.84 -21.99 9.31
C MET A 453 12.93 -23.22 9.39
N GLU A 454 11.66 -23.06 9.06
CA GLU A 454 10.67 -24.13 8.91
C GLU A 454 10.58 -24.50 7.43
N GLN A 455 10.87 -25.74 7.04
CA GLN A 455 10.83 -26.14 5.65
C GLN A 455 9.38 -26.19 5.14
N LEU A 456 9.12 -25.54 4.00
CA LEU A 456 7.80 -25.49 3.35
C LEU A 456 7.70 -26.46 2.17
N ASP A 457 8.77 -26.53 1.36
CA ASP A 457 8.78 -27.34 0.15
C ASP A 457 10.21 -27.77 -0.20
N ASP A 458 10.33 -28.84 -0.97
CA ASP A 458 11.60 -29.34 -1.47
C ASP A 458 11.55 -29.58 -2.99
N GLY A 459 12.08 -28.61 -3.73
CA GLY A 459 12.12 -28.67 -5.19
C GLY A 459 13.39 -29.30 -5.74
N HIS A 460 13.41 -29.45 -7.07
CA HIS A 460 14.58 -29.91 -7.82
C HIS A 460 15.76 -28.92 -7.73
N PHE A 461 15.48 -27.61 -7.69
CA PHE A 461 16.48 -26.54 -7.71
C PHE A 461 16.81 -25.95 -6.33
N GLY A 462 16.15 -26.40 -5.27
CA GLY A 462 16.34 -25.84 -3.94
C GLY A 462 15.24 -26.19 -2.95
N THR A 463 15.54 -26.01 -1.67
CA THR A 463 14.58 -26.08 -0.58
C THR A 463 13.96 -24.70 -0.35
N ILE A 464 12.65 -24.64 -0.14
CA ILE A 464 11.95 -23.42 0.27
C ILE A 464 11.63 -23.57 1.76
N SER A 465 11.99 -22.57 2.54
CA SER A 465 11.72 -22.52 3.98
C SER A 465 11.09 -21.19 4.37
N LYS A 466 10.26 -21.20 5.39
CA LYS A 466 9.70 -20.04 6.06
C LYS A 466 10.59 -19.65 7.23
N THR A 467 10.84 -18.37 7.41
CA THR A 467 11.54 -17.86 8.61
C THR A 467 11.06 -16.45 8.95
N ILE A 468 11.47 -15.91 10.09
CA ILE A 468 11.23 -14.52 10.47
C ILE A 468 12.54 -13.75 10.28
N TRP A 469 12.49 -12.68 9.49
CA TRP A 469 13.60 -11.72 9.41
C TRP A 469 13.52 -10.78 10.62
N LYS A 470 14.41 -10.98 11.59
CA LYS A 470 14.42 -10.30 12.90
C LYS A 470 14.43 -8.78 12.78
N LYS A 471 15.14 -8.23 11.79
CA LYS A 471 15.26 -6.77 11.60
C LYS A 471 13.92 -6.13 11.29
N THR A 472 13.10 -6.76 10.45
CA THR A 472 11.78 -6.24 10.04
C THR A 472 10.62 -6.92 10.75
N ASN A 473 10.87 -7.98 11.52
CA ASN A 473 9.85 -8.85 12.12
C ASN A 473 8.84 -9.42 11.09
N ASN A 474 9.26 -9.60 9.84
CA ASN A 474 8.43 -10.15 8.77
C ASN A 474 8.64 -11.65 8.61
N VAL A 475 7.57 -12.37 8.29
CA VAL A 475 7.67 -13.73 7.75
C VAL A 475 8.17 -13.65 6.32
N VAL A 476 9.28 -14.33 6.03
CA VAL A 476 9.92 -14.37 4.72
C VAL A 476 10.06 -15.81 4.24
N ALA A 477 10.03 -16.00 2.92
CA ALA A 477 10.37 -17.27 2.29
C ALA A 477 11.84 -17.24 1.86
N CYS A 478 12.63 -18.20 2.35
CA CYS A 478 14.01 -18.41 1.96
C CYS A 478 14.08 -19.58 0.98
N LYS A 479 14.60 -19.33 -0.22
CA LYS A 479 14.96 -20.38 -1.16
C LYS A 479 16.45 -20.67 -1.00
N ARG A 480 16.79 -21.87 -0.52
CA ARG A 480 18.17 -22.36 -0.46
C ARG A 480 18.40 -23.25 -1.66
N ILE A 481 19.45 -22.98 -2.41
CA ILE A 481 19.82 -23.80 -3.57
C ILE A 481 20.48 -25.07 -3.07
N LYS A 482 20.09 -26.21 -3.64
CA LYS A 482 20.76 -27.48 -3.36
C LYS A 482 22.13 -27.47 -4.01
N ASP A 483 23.16 -27.76 -3.23
CA ASP A 483 24.47 -28.10 -3.80
C ASP A 483 24.34 -29.46 -4.50
N ILE A 484 24.31 -29.43 -5.83
CA ILE A 484 24.41 -30.63 -6.66
C ILE A 484 25.86 -30.68 -7.11
N LYS A 485 26.71 -31.36 -6.32
CA LYS A 485 28.14 -31.59 -6.56
C LYS A 485 28.50 -32.24 -7.92
N SER A 486 27.59 -32.33 -8.88
CA SER A 486 27.76 -33.06 -10.14
C SER A 486 27.58 -32.25 -11.42
N ILE A 487 27.40 -30.92 -11.39
CA ILE A 487 27.19 -30.17 -12.65
C ILE A 487 27.83 -28.76 -12.62
N ASN A 488 29.06 -28.63 -13.16
CA ASN A 488 29.76 -27.41 -13.60
C ASN A 488 28.98 -26.08 -13.43
N ASN A 489 28.97 -25.47 -12.24
CA ASN A 489 28.41 -24.13 -11.94
C ASN A 489 26.95 -23.82 -12.39
N LYS A 490 26.21 -24.77 -12.99
CA LYS A 490 24.85 -24.54 -13.51
C LYS A 490 23.82 -24.11 -12.46
N PRO A 491 23.85 -24.60 -11.20
CA PRO A 491 22.93 -24.13 -10.17
C PRO A 491 23.13 -22.65 -9.80
N ILE A 492 24.38 -22.17 -9.78
CA ILE A 492 24.68 -20.77 -9.47
C ILE A 492 24.41 -19.88 -10.69
N GLU A 493 24.67 -20.34 -11.91
CA GLU A 493 24.24 -19.64 -13.11
C GLU A 493 22.71 -19.51 -13.19
N ALA A 494 21.98 -20.56 -12.82
CA ALA A 494 20.52 -20.53 -12.74
C ALA A 494 20.03 -19.57 -11.65
N PHE A 495 20.71 -19.51 -10.50
CA PHE A 495 20.45 -18.52 -9.46
C PHE A 495 20.63 -17.09 -9.94
N LEU A 496 21.78 -16.81 -10.56
CA LEU A 496 22.10 -15.50 -11.10
C LEU A 496 21.11 -15.11 -12.22
N HIS A 497 20.70 -16.09 -13.05
CA HIS A 497 19.67 -15.89 -14.05
C HIS A 497 18.32 -15.57 -13.41
N GLU A 498 17.86 -16.35 -12.42
CA GLU A 498 16.62 -16.13 -11.68
C GLU A 498 16.62 -14.76 -10.98
N LEU A 499 17.70 -14.41 -10.30
CA LEU A 499 17.91 -13.11 -9.68
C LEU A 499 17.86 -11.99 -10.72
N SER A 500 18.48 -12.18 -11.89
CA SER A 500 18.42 -11.21 -12.99
C SER A 500 17.00 -11.04 -13.56
N MET A 501 16.21 -12.12 -13.63
CA MET A 501 14.82 -12.11 -14.11
C MET A 501 13.90 -11.43 -13.10
N HIS A 502 14.01 -11.78 -11.81
CA HIS A 502 13.27 -11.11 -10.75
C HIS A 502 13.60 -9.62 -10.71
N ARG A 503 14.88 -9.23 -10.85
CA ARG A 503 15.25 -7.81 -10.96
C ARG A 503 14.63 -7.08 -12.15
N ARG A 504 14.28 -7.78 -13.24
CA ARG A 504 13.59 -7.19 -14.40
C ARG A 504 12.09 -7.06 -14.17
N LEU A 505 11.51 -7.80 -13.24
CA LEU A 505 10.07 -7.93 -13.04
C LEU A 505 9.60 -7.47 -11.64
N ASP A 506 10.52 -6.98 -10.81
CA ASP A 506 10.33 -6.65 -9.38
C ASP A 506 9.33 -5.51 -9.13
N PHE A 507 9.02 -4.71 -10.16
CA PHE A 507 8.00 -3.67 -10.11
C PHE A 507 6.57 -4.22 -10.25
N CYS A 508 6.40 -5.50 -10.57
CA CYS A 508 5.08 -6.10 -10.72
C CYS A 508 4.53 -6.51 -9.35
N PRO A 509 3.42 -5.92 -8.88
CA PRO A 509 2.82 -6.27 -7.58
C PRO A 509 2.32 -7.72 -7.50
N ARG A 510 2.30 -8.46 -8.62
CA ARG A 510 1.86 -9.86 -8.72
C ARG A 510 3.01 -10.88 -8.78
N ILE A 511 4.26 -10.43 -8.69
CA ILE A 511 5.46 -11.29 -8.74
C ILE A 511 6.13 -11.26 -7.37
N ILE A 512 6.64 -12.42 -6.93
CA ILE A 512 7.33 -12.55 -5.64
C ILE A 512 8.59 -11.67 -5.66
N ARG A 513 8.71 -10.81 -4.65
CA ARG A 513 9.84 -9.89 -4.46
C ARG A 513 11.04 -10.62 -3.86
N ILE A 514 12.24 -10.29 -4.32
CA ILE A 514 13.49 -10.74 -3.69
C ILE A 514 13.94 -9.69 -2.68
N LEU A 515 13.92 -10.04 -1.39
CA LEU A 515 14.28 -9.11 -0.31
C LEU A 515 15.79 -8.98 -0.08
N GLY A 516 16.56 -9.97 -0.53
CA GLY A 516 18.00 -10.01 -0.36
C GLY A 516 18.56 -11.42 -0.56
N ILE A 517 19.87 -11.57 -0.34
CA ILE A 517 20.58 -12.84 -0.37
C ILE A 517 21.33 -13.05 0.94
N SER A 518 21.53 -14.31 1.29
CA SER A 518 22.28 -14.72 2.48
C SER A 518 23.22 -15.85 2.11
N PHE A 519 24.44 -15.83 2.65
CA PHE A 519 25.34 -16.97 2.52
C PHE A 519 24.93 -18.06 3.54
N GLY A 520 25.07 -19.33 3.14
CA GLY A 520 24.94 -20.47 4.04
C GLY A 520 26.03 -20.49 5.11
N ASP A 521 26.08 -21.55 5.93
CA ASP A 521 27.20 -21.72 6.89
C ASP A 521 28.49 -22.02 6.10
N LEU A 522 29.17 -20.99 5.61
CA LEU A 522 30.55 -21.11 5.13
C LEU A 522 31.43 -21.31 6.37
N LYS A 523 31.93 -22.52 6.57
CA LYS A 523 33.10 -22.72 7.44
C LYS A 523 34.30 -22.12 6.71
N VAL A 524 34.59 -20.85 7.00
CA VAL A 524 35.88 -20.27 6.67
C VAL A 524 36.86 -20.81 7.71
N ASP A 525 37.51 -21.93 7.40
CA ASP A 525 38.62 -22.42 8.21
C ASP A 525 39.77 -21.41 8.11
N ASN A 526 40.04 -20.74 9.24
CA ASN A 526 41.19 -19.85 9.40
C ASN A 526 42.48 -20.68 9.43
N HIS A 527 43.06 -20.97 8.26
CA HIS A 527 44.45 -21.38 8.14
C HIS A 527 45.20 -20.54 7.08
N PRO A 528 46.47 -20.16 7.35
CA PRO A 528 47.26 -19.34 6.42
C PRO A 528 47.61 -20.16 5.16
N PRO A 529 47.92 -19.51 4.03
CA PRO A 529 47.92 -20.15 2.72
C PRO A 529 49.10 -21.13 2.60
N THR A 530 48.81 -22.41 2.58
CA THR A 530 49.71 -23.42 2.02
C THR A 530 49.14 -23.88 0.68
N ASN A 531 49.91 -23.60 -0.38
CA ASN A 531 49.68 -24.05 -1.74
C ASN A 531 49.39 -25.55 -1.80
N THR A 532 48.13 -25.91 -2.03
CA THR A 532 47.72 -27.02 -2.90
C THR A 532 46.23 -26.85 -3.17
N SER A 533 45.88 -26.89 -4.46
CA SER A 533 44.52 -27.08 -4.95
C SER A 533 43.86 -28.23 -4.19
N ASP A 534 42.79 -27.93 -3.46
CA ASP A 534 41.51 -28.65 -3.52
C ASP A 534 40.58 -28.21 -2.38
N HIS A 535 39.30 -28.14 -2.74
CA HIS A 535 38.11 -28.11 -1.87
C HIS A 535 37.68 -26.75 -1.26
N PHE A 536 36.62 -26.18 -1.84
CA PHE A 536 35.69 -25.27 -1.17
C PHE A 536 34.25 -25.71 -1.52
N GLU A 537 33.41 -25.88 -0.49
CA GLU A 537 31.95 -26.10 -0.53
C GLU A 537 31.17 -24.78 -0.53
#